data_AF-A0ABD5BNS7-F1
#
_entry.id   AF-A0ABD5BNS7-F1
#
_cell.length_a   1.000
_cell.length_b   1.000
_cell.length_c   1.000
_cell.angle_alpha   90.00
_cell.angle_beta   90.00
_cell.angle_gamma   90.00
#
_symmetry.space_group_name_H-M   'P 1'
#
loop_
_entity.id
_entity.type
_entity.pdbx_description
1 polymer ?
#
loop_
_entity_poly.entity_id
_entity_poly.type
_entity_poly.pdbx_seq_one_letter_code
_entity_poly.pdbx_strand_id
1 'polypeptide(L)'
;MPNGHPVRRPLGRLYTALWGGCLLMLSQSAAARFAIPGYELVYTAPVETALQADDLRNTAEVWREMFDAAKTRIDLGQFYVANQDGSLLDGVLQHLKAAGERGVKIRFLLEEKGLRMSTAETLEQLKAIPNLELRIIPYQKLSGGILHAKYLLVDGEQAFVGSQNFDWRALEHIHETGLRISDAKVVGQIQAIFEQDWQAQALLAQDKPVPALPDSPPTAQPQGNYLAASPRAYNPAGVIDSQAELPRLLAGAKRRVRVQVMDYAPLSFGPERSRPFYAVIDNALRSAAARGVQIELMVANWNTKKPDIAWLKSLALVPNVQIKVVTIPPASSGFIPFARVIHSKLMTIDDEIAWVGTSNWTGGYLDNSRNLELVMHSAAMSGRLDKLYQQLWNSVYAEPLRLDYDYPPPKPGGES
;
A
#
# COMPACT_ATOMS: atom_id res chain seq x y z
N MET A 1 -53.22 -69.40 -48.18
CA MET A 1 -51.77 -69.70 -48.28
C MET A 1 -50.99 -68.68 -47.47
N PRO A 2 -49.91 -69.11 -46.80
CA PRO A 2 -49.52 -68.66 -45.46
C PRO A 2 -48.13 -67.97 -45.49
N ASN A 3 -47.54 -67.41 -44.43
CA ASN A 3 -47.04 -68.08 -43.24
C ASN A 3 -46.55 -67.03 -42.23
N GLY A 4 -46.81 -67.29 -40.95
CA GLY A 4 -45.95 -66.80 -39.86
C GLY A 4 -44.86 -67.83 -39.54
N HIS A 5 -43.76 -67.39 -38.92
CA HIS A 5 -43.25 -67.90 -37.63
C HIS A 5 -41.93 -67.19 -37.24
N PRO A 6 -41.56 -67.18 -35.94
CA PRO A 6 -40.48 -66.38 -35.35
C PRO A 6 -39.24 -67.22 -34.94
N VAL A 7 -38.21 -66.59 -34.33
CA VAL A 7 -37.47 -67.01 -33.09
C VAL A 7 -35.97 -66.58 -33.05
N ARG A 8 -35.63 -65.89 -31.94
CA ARG A 8 -34.38 -65.78 -31.10
C ARG A 8 -33.06 -65.11 -31.56
N ARG A 9 -32.50 -64.41 -30.54
CA ARG A 9 -31.23 -63.66 -30.37
C ARG A 9 -29.96 -64.55 -30.35
N PRO A 10 -28.74 -63.97 -30.34
CA PRO A 10 -28.10 -63.65 -29.05
C PRO A 10 -27.31 -62.31 -28.98
N LEU A 11 -26.97 -61.95 -27.74
CA LEU A 11 -26.14 -60.80 -27.30
C LEU A 11 -24.64 -61.02 -27.53
N GLY A 12 -23.89 -59.93 -27.74
CA GLY A 12 -22.43 -59.84 -27.56
C GLY A 12 -21.98 -58.39 -27.39
N ARG A 13 -21.23 -58.09 -26.31
CA ARG A 13 -20.73 -56.77 -25.86
C ARG A 13 -19.57 -56.25 -26.74
N LEU A 14 -19.39 -54.94 -26.88
CA LEU A 14 -18.24 -54.16 -26.33
C LEU A 14 -18.22 -52.68 -26.79
N TYR A 15 -17.67 -51.86 -25.89
CA TYR A 15 -17.46 -50.40 -25.83
C TYR A 15 -16.96 -49.65 -27.08
N THR A 16 -17.44 -48.41 -27.27
CA THR A 16 -16.58 -47.20 -27.46
C THR A 16 -17.37 -45.89 -27.37
N ALA A 17 -16.72 -44.88 -26.80
CA ALA A 17 -17.21 -43.55 -26.41
C ALA A 17 -17.51 -42.61 -27.58
N LEU A 18 -18.31 -41.54 -27.37
CA LEU A 18 -17.95 -40.20 -27.85
C LEU A 18 -18.85 -39.07 -27.27
N TRP A 19 -18.20 -38.20 -26.47
CA TRP A 19 -18.29 -36.72 -26.43
C TRP A 19 -19.64 -36.01 -26.25
N GLY A 20 -19.94 -35.63 -25.00
CA GLY A 20 -20.77 -34.48 -24.67
C GLY A 20 -19.87 -33.33 -24.18
N GLY A 21 -19.72 -32.27 -24.98
CA GLY A 21 -18.85 -31.15 -24.70
C GLY A 21 -19.34 -30.28 -23.53
N CYS A 22 -18.48 -30.12 -22.52
CA CYS A 22 -18.59 -29.06 -21.52
C CYS A 22 -18.14 -27.73 -22.13
N LEU A 23 -19.08 -26.85 -22.44
CA LEU A 23 -18.82 -25.41 -22.55
C LEU A 23 -19.15 -24.76 -21.21
N LEU A 24 -18.23 -24.89 -20.26
CA LEU A 24 -18.18 -24.00 -19.10
C LEU A 24 -17.61 -22.66 -19.60
N MET A 25 -18.51 -21.73 -19.93
CA MET A 25 -18.15 -20.32 -20.05
C MET A 25 -17.73 -19.83 -18.65
N LEU A 26 -16.42 -19.76 -18.41
CA LEU A 26 -15.86 -18.96 -17.32
C LEU A 26 -16.11 -17.48 -17.63
N SER A 27 -17.26 -16.96 -17.23
CA SER A 27 -17.44 -15.52 -17.13
C SER A 27 -16.73 -15.05 -15.87
N GLN A 28 -15.41 -14.89 -15.93
CA GLN A 28 -14.77 -13.89 -15.07
C GLN A 28 -15.35 -12.55 -15.54
N SER A 29 -16.24 -11.96 -14.75
CA SER A 29 -16.57 -10.55 -14.92
C SER A 29 -15.24 -9.80 -14.88
N ALA A 30 -14.79 -9.30 -16.03
CA ALA A 30 -13.64 -8.42 -16.09
C ALA A 30 -14.04 -7.16 -15.32
N ALA A 31 -13.73 -7.12 -14.02
CA ALA A 31 -13.87 -5.92 -13.22
C ALA A 31 -13.12 -4.81 -13.96
N ALA A 32 -13.76 -3.65 -14.10
CA ALA A 32 -13.13 -2.54 -14.80
C ALA A 32 -11.81 -2.21 -14.07
N ARG A 33 -10.73 -2.12 -14.87
CA ARG A 33 -9.36 -2.00 -14.40
C ARG A 33 -8.75 -0.75 -15.02
N PHE A 34 -8.61 0.30 -14.22
CA PHE A 34 -7.80 1.44 -14.60
C PHE A 34 -6.31 1.07 -14.49
N ALA A 35 -5.61 1.19 -15.61
CA ALA A 35 -4.17 0.99 -15.66
C ALA A 35 -3.53 1.93 -16.69
N ILE A 36 -2.25 2.22 -16.47
CA ILE A 36 -1.31 2.73 -17.47
C ILE A 36 -0.29 1.61 -17.76
N PRO A 37 0.55 1.72 -18.81
CA PRO A 37 1.56 0.70 -19.09
C PRO A 37 2.43 0.40 -17.86
N GLY A 38 2.38 -0.85 -17.39
CA GLY A 38 3.17 -1.31 -16.24
C GLY A 38 2.56 -1.06 -14.86
N TYR A 39 1.45 -0.31 -14.73
CA TYR A 39 0.89 0.10 -13.44
C TYR A 39 -0.63 0.08 -13.43
N GLU A 40 -1.21 -0.71 -12.54
CA GLU A 40 -2.63 -0.74 -12.24
C GLU A 40 -2.90 -0.02 -10.92
N LEU A 41 -3.86 0.89 -10.91
CA LEU A 41 -4.29 1.57 -9.68
C LEU A 41 -5.31 0.69 -8.93
N VAL A 42 -5.06 0.49 -7.64
CA VAL A 42 -5.85 -0.35 -6.75
C VAL A 42 -6.35 0.50 -5.58
N TYR A 43 -7.59 0.29 -5.18
CA TYR A 43 -8.25 1.12 -4.18
C TYR A 43 -9.11 0.29 -3.23
N THR A 44 -9.01 0.62 -1.93
CA THR A 44 -9.97 0.16 -0.93
C THR A 44 -10.73 1.38 -0.42
N ALA A 45 -12.04 1.41 -0.63
CA ALA A 45 -12.94 2.30 0.09
C ALA A 45 -13.39 1.65 1.40
N PRO A 46 -13.54 2.41 2.50
CA PRO A 46 -14.28 1.92 3.65
C PRO A 46 -15.72 1.57 3.24
N VAL A 47 -16.18 0.36 3.57
CA VAL A 47 -17.57 -0.06 3.37
C VAL A 47 -18.55 0.91 4.03
N GLU A 48 -19.80 0.94 3.58
CA GLU A 48 -20.83 1.84 4.13
C GLU A 48 -20.48 3.34 4.03
N THR A 49 -19.64 3.70 3.06
CA THR A 49 -19.42 5.10 2.66
C THR A 49 -19.96 5.34 1.26
N ALA A 50 -20.13 6.61 0.91
CA ALA A 50 -20.51 7.03 -0.44
C ALA A 50 -19.33 7.04 -1.43
N LEU A 51 -18.14 6.58 -1.02
CA LEU A 51 -16.94 6.60 -1.84
C LEU A 51 -16.96 5.44 -2.83
N GLN A 52 -16.87 5.74 -4.12
CA GLN A 52 -16.98 4.76 -5.19
C GLN A 52 -15.81 4.88 -6.18
N ALA A 53 -15.46 3.76 -6.79
CA ALA A 53 -14.44 3.69 -7.83
C ALA A 53 -14.65 2.43 -8.67
N ASP A 54 -15.69 2.43 -9.50
CA ASP A 54 -16.12 1.24 -10.25
C ASP A 54 -15.05 0.71 -11.22
N ASP A 55 -14.08 1.55 -11.59
CA ASP A 55 -12.93 1.22 -12.44
C ASP A 55 -11.66 0.82 -11.67
N LEU A 56 -11.70 0.78 -10.34
CA LEU A 56 -10.57 0.37 -9.50
C LEU A 56 -10.93 -0.89 -8.72
N ARG A 57 -10.06 -1.90 -8.81
CA ARG A 57 -10.25 -3.16 -8.12
C ARG A 57 -9.89 -3.05 -6.65
N ASN A 58 -10.54 -3.87 -5.81
CA ASN A 58 -10.20 -3.99 -4.40
C ASN A 58 -8.88 -4.76 -4.23
N THR A 59 -8.06 -4.35 -3.27
CA THR A 59 -6.76 -4.97 -2.97
C THR A 59 -6.85 -6.48 -2.71
N ALA A 60 -7.90 -6.97 -2.04
CA ALA A 60 -8.08 -8.40 -1.77
C ALA A 60 -8.26 -9.22 -3.06
N GLU A 61 -8.92 -8.67 -4.08
CA GLU A 61 -9.02 -9.31 -5.40
C GLU A 61 -7.65 -9.40 -6.07
N VAL A 62 -6.92 -8.28 -6.09
CA VAL A 62 -5.61 -8.19 -6.74
C VAL A 62 -4.60 -9.11 -6.08
N TRP A 63 -4.54 -9.15 -4.75
CA TRP A 63 -3.60 -10.01 -4.02
C TRP A 63 -3.91 -11.49 -4.23
N ARG A 64 -5.20 -11.90 -4.23
CA ARG A 64 -5.58 -13.28 -4.55
C ARG A 64 -5.14 -13.68 -5.95
N GLU A 65 -5.40 -12.83 -6.95
CA GLU A 65 -4.96 -13.08 -8.34
C GLU A 65 -3.43 -13.22 -8.44
N MET A 66 -2.69 -12.36 -7.74
CA MET A 66 -1.22 -12.42 -7.72
C MET A 66 -0.71 -13.70 -7.05
N PHE A 67 -1.32 -14.14 -5.95
CA PHE A 67 -0.94 -15.38 -5.28
C PHE A 67 -1.35 -16.63 -6.07
N ASP A 68 -2.46 -16.61 -6.77
CA ASP A 68 -2.88 -17.71 -7.66
C ASP A 68 -1.96 -17.86 -8.87
N ALA A 69 -1.50 -16.74 -9.43
CA ALA A 69 -0.59 -16.72 -10.57
C ALA A 69 0.85 -17.13 -10.21
N ALA A 70 1.23 -17.09 -8.94
CA ALA A 70 2.59 -17.37 -8.48
C ALA A 70 3.03 -18.81 -8.77
N LYS A 71 4.24 -18.95 -9.34
CA LYS A 71 4.84 -20.22 -9.76
C LYS A 71 6.09 -20.60 -8.97
N THR A 72 6.90 -19.64 -8.54
CA THR A 72 8.23 -19.89 -7.98
C THR A 72 8.43 -19.26 -6.62
N ARG A 73 8.10 -17.97 -6.45
CA ARG A 73 8.39 -17.23 -5.23
C ARG A 73 7.42 -16.08 -4.98
N ILE A 74 7.04 -15.91 -3.71
CA ILE A 74 6.34 -14.73 -3.20
C ILE A 74 7.19 -14.13 -2.07
N ASP A 75 7.47 -12.84 -2.15
CA ASP A 75 8.20 -12.10 -1.11
C ASP A 75 7.33 -10.97 -0.57
N LEU A 76 7.17 -10.83 0.75
CA LEU A 76 6.32 -9.80 1.37
C LEU A 76 7.08 -9.02 2.44
N GLY A 77 7.01 -7.69 2.38
CA GLY A 77 7.45 -6.79 3.45
C GLY A 77 6.25 -6.08 4.07
N GLN A 78 6.02 -6.28 5.37
CA GLN A 78 4.81 -5.78 6.05
C GLN A 78 5.14 -5.17 7.41
N PHE A 79 4.41 -4.11 7.76
CA PHE A 79 4.55 -3.49 9.08
C PHE A 79 3.91 -4.36 10.16
N TYR A 80 2.66 -4.82 10.01
CA TYR A 80 2.00 -5.75 10.94
C TYR A 80 0.99 -6.62 10.19
N VAL A 81 0.47 -7.66 10.86
CA VAL A 81 -0.52 -8.60 10.30
C VAL A 81 -1.70 -8.78 11.24
N ALA A 82 -2.93 -8.64 10.77
CA ALA A 82 -4.12 -8.83 11.60
C ALA A 82 -5.30 -9.32 10.77
N ASN A 83 -5.69 -10.58 10.94
CA ASN A 83 -6.87 -11.16 10.31
C ASN A 83 -8.08 -11.14 11.25
N GLN A 84 -9.26 -11.22 10.65
CA GLN A 84 -10.52 -11.53 11.31
C GLN A 84 -11.23 -12.62 10.49
N ASP A 85 -11.74 -13.65 11.16
CA ASP A 85 -12.44 -14.75 10.50
C ASP A 85 -13.60 -14.23 9.63
N GLY A 86 -13.70 -14.73 8.40
CA GLY A 86 -14.72 -14.31 7.43
C GLY A 86 -14.46 -12.96 6.75
N SER A 87 -13.39 -12.25 7.09
CA SER A 87 -12.98 -11.01 6.40
C SER A 87 -12.41 -11.29 5.01
N LEU A 88 -12.20 -10.24 4.21
CA LEU A 88 -11.53 -10.36 2.91
C LEU A 88 -10.09 -10.88 3.04
N LEU A 89 -9.41 -10.59 4.16
CA LEU A 89 -8.05 -11.07 4.41
C LEU A 89 -7.99 -12.58 4.66
N ASP A 90 -9.05 -13.18 5.20
CA ASP A 90 -9.13 -14.63 5.37
C ASP A 90 -9.05 -15.35 4.02
N GLY A 91 -9.76 -14.84 3.02
CA GLY A 91 -9.64 -15.31 1.64
C GLY A 91 -8.23 -15.10 1.07
N VAL A 92 -7.61 -13.94 1.28
CA VAL A 92 -6.22 -13.70 0.85
C VAL A 92 -5.25 -14.71 1.47
N LEU A 93 -5.38 -15.02 2.76
CA LEU A 93 -4.56 -16.01 3.46
C LEU A 93 -4.77 -17.42 2.89
N GLN A 94 -5.99 -17.80 2.54
CA GLN A 94 -6.27 -19.08 1.89
C GLN A 94 -5.54 -19.20 0.53
N HIS A 95 -5.54 -18.14 -0.27
CA HIS A 95 -4.82 -18.13 -1.55
C HIS A 95 -3.28 -18.14 -1.38
N LEU A 96 -2.76 -17.43 -0.36
CA LEU A 96 -1.34 -17.51 0.00
C LEU A 96 -0.96 -18.93 0.45
N LYS A 97 -1.81 -19.57 1.26
CA LYS A 97 -1.66 -20.96 1.69
C LYS A 97 -1.65 -21.92 0.51
N ALA A 98 -2.59 -21.75 -0.42
CA ALA A 98 -2.67 -22.55 -1.64
C ALA A 98 -1.40 -22.39 -2.50
N ALA A 99 -0.80 -21.20 -2.58
CA ALA A 99 0.48 -21.01 -3.25
C ALA A 99 1.60 -21.82 -2.58
N GLY A 100 1.68 -21.77 -1.25
CA GLY A 100 2.60 -22.60 -0.47
C GLY A 100 2.42 -24.10 -0.72
N GLU A 101 1.19 -24.59 -0.77
CA GLU A 101 0.85 -25.98 -1.08
C GLU A 101 1.23 -26.40 -2.49
N ARG A 102 1.20 -25.47 -3.46
CA ARG A 102 1.70 -25.70 -4.83
C ARG A 102 3.22 -25.77 -4.92
N GLY A 103 3.95 -25.51 -3.83
CA GLY A 103 5.42 -25.53 -3.80
C GLY A 103 6.06 -24.16 -4.02
N VAL A 104 5.28 -23.08 -4.07
CA VAL A 104 5.81 -21.72 -4.20
C VAL A 104 6.55 -21.35 -2.91
N LYS A 105 7.79 -20.87 -3.02
CA LYS A 105 8.56 -20.41 -1.86
C LYS A 105 8.00 -19.07 -1.38
N ILE A 106 7.65 -18.95 -0.11
CA ILE A 106 7.12 -17.70 0.45
C ILE A 106 8.11 -17.16 1.47
N ARG A 107 8.51 -15.89 1.33
CA ARG A 107 9.35 -15.18 2.30
C ARG A 107 8.58 -13.99 2.84
N PHE A 108 8.38 -13.96 4.15
CA PHE A 108 7.60 -12.94 4.81
C PHE A 108 8.49 -12.20 5.81
N LEU A 109 8.70 -10.90 5.58
CA LEU A 109 9.47 -10.02 6.45
C LEU A 109 8.50 -9.10 7.21
N LEU A 110 8.53 -9.18 8.55
CA LEU A 110 7.64 -8.43 9.44
C LEU A 110 8.45 -7.50 10.34
N GLU A 111 7.99 -6.26 10.52
CA GLU A 111 8.59 -5.31 11.47
C GLU A 111 8.42 -5.77 12.92
N GLU A 112 9.51 -5.76 13.70
CA GLU A 112 9.50 -6.09 15.12
C GLU A 112 8.50 -5.26 15.93
N LYS A 113 8.49 -3.92 15.73
CA LYS A 113 7.54 -3.04 16.42
C LYS A 113 6.08 -3.27 16.01
N GLY A 114 5.85 -3.95 14.89
CA GLY A 114 4.53 -4.32 14.41
C GLY A 114 3.95 -5.57 15.05
N LEU A 115 4.76 -6.37 15.75
CA LEU A 115 4.28 -7.54 16.50
C LEU A 115 3.20 -7.15 17.53
N ARG A 116 3.37 -6.01 18.20
CA ARG A 116 2.38 -5.49 19.17
C ARG A 116 1.03 -5.08 18.54
N MET A 117 1.01 -4.90 17.23
CA MET A 117 -0.19 -4.55 16.45
C MET A 117 -0.73 -5.76 15.70
N SER A 118 0.01 -6.87 15.71
CA SER A 118 -0.38 -8.11 15.07
C SER A 118 -1.19 -8.98 16.03
N THR A 119 -2.11 -9.78 15.50
CA THR A 119 -2.82 -10.79 16.28
C THR A 119 -2.01 -12.08 16.34
N ALA A 120 -2.01 -12.75 17.50
CA ALA A 120 -1.26 -13.99 17.68
C ALA A 120 -1.75 -15.09 16.74
N GLU A 121 -3.07 -15.15 16.56
CA GLU A 121 -3.76 -16.10 15.69
C GLU A 121 -3.29 -15.95 14.24
N THR A 122 -3.16 -14.72 13.72
CA THR A 122 -2.69 -14.50 12.36
C THR A 122 -1.20 -14.82 12.19
N LEU A 123 -0.38 -14.56 13.21
CA LEU A 123 1.02 -14.98 13.20
C LEU A 123 1.15 -16.50 13.13
N GLU A 124 0.33 -17.24 13.87
CA GLU A 124 0.31 -18.71 13.81
C GLU A 124 -0.25 -19.22 12.47
N GLN A 125 -1.30 -18.59 11.92
CA GLN A 125 -1.80 -18.89 10.58
C GLN A 125 -0.70 -18.76 9.52
N LEU A 126 0.09 -17.68 9.54
CA LEU A 126 1.21 -17.48 8.61
C LEU A 126 2.29 -18.56 8.77
N LYS A 127 2.70 -18.87 10.00
CA LYS A 127 3.71 -19.92 10.27
C LYS A 127 3.26 -21.31 9.81
N ALA A 128 1.94 -21.55 9.78
CA ALA A 128 1.36 -22.81 9.33
C ALA A 128 1.28 -22.94 7.80
N ILE A 129 1.55 -21.88 7.03
CA ILE A 129 1.53 -21.94 5.56
C ILE A 129 2.74 -22.76 5.07
N PRO A 130 2.55 -23.80 4.24
CA PRO A 130 3.65 -24.56 3.66
C PRO A 130 4.61 -23.68 2.86
N ASN A 131 5.91 -23.95 2.94
CA ASN A 131 6.97 -23.21 2.25
C ASN A 131 7.08 -21.71 2.60
N LEU A 132 6.40 -21.25 3.67
CA LEU A 132 6.55 -19.89 4.19
C LEU A 132 7.67 -19.82 5.24
N GLU A 133 8.60 -18.91 5.01
CA GLU A 133 9.61 -18.50 5.98
C GLU A 133 9.25 -17.10 6.51
N LEU A 134 8.86 -17.03 7.78
CA LEU A 134 8.57 -15.76 8.47
C LEU A 134 9.83 -15.30 9.20
N ARG A 135 10.23 -14.05 8.94
CA ARG A 135 11.33 -13.38 9.64
C ARG A 135 10.87 -12.06 10.24
N ILE A 136 11.30 -11.82 11.47
CA ILE A 136 11.09 -10.55 12.16
C ILE A 136 12.35 -9.71 12.01
N ILE A 137 12.20 -8.48 11.49
CA ILE A 137 13.30 -7.53 11.35
C ILE A 137 13.19 -6.43 12.41
N PRO A 138 14.21 -6.24 13.26
CA PRO A 138 14.28 -5.11 14.18
C PRO A 138 14.83 -3.89 13.44
N TYR A 139 14.04 -3.29 12.55
CA TYR A 139 14.53 -2.23 11.64
C TYR A 139 15.05 -0.99 12.40
N GLN A 140 14.60 -0.79 13.64
CA GLN A 140 15.18 0.22 14.53
C GLN A 140 16.69 0.03 14.75
N LYS A 141 17.18 -1.21 14.83
CA LYS A 141 18.63 -1.50 14.95
C LYS A 141 19.39 -1.21 13.65
N LEU A 142 18.71 -1.16 12.51
CA LEU A 142 19.31 -0.93 11.20
C LEU A 142 19.53 0.56 10.93
N SER A 143 18.52 1.38 11.20
CA SER A 143 18.47 2.79 10.77
C SER A 143 17.75 3.72 11.77
N GLY A 144 17.33 3.22 12.93
CA GLY A 144 16.54 3.98 13.89
C GLY A 144 15.05 4.09 13.56
N GLY A 145 14.62 3.67 12.36
CA GLY A 145 13.24 3.69 11.88
C GLY A 145 12.47 2.39 12.10
N ILE A 146 11.55 2.10 11.18
CA ILE A 146 10.76 0.87 11.10
C ILE A 146 10.67 0.36 9.65
N LEU A 147 10.42 -0.93 9.45
CA LEU A 147 9.91 -1.44 8.17
C LEU A 147 8.44 -1.01 8.03
N HIS A 148 8.20 0.13 7.38
CA HIS A 148 6.85 0.69 7.21
C HIS A 148 6.27 0.46 5.82
N ALA A 149 7.07 0.09 4.82
CA ALA A 149 6.58 -0.27 3.49
C ALA A 149 5.63 -1.48 3.57
N LYS A 150 4.63 -1.49 2.68
CA LYS A 150 3.70 -2.61 2.50
C LYS A 150 3.82 -2.99 1.05
N TYR A 151 4.51 -4.10 0.81
CA TYR A 151 4.75 -4.55 -0.54
C TYR A 151 4.82 -6.06 -0.61
N LEU A 152 4.53 -6.56 -1.81
CA LEU A 152 4.71 -7.95 -2.16
C LEU A 152 5.31 -8.05 -3.57
N LEU A 153 6.06 -9.11 -3.82
CA LEU A 153 6.65 -9.46 -5.10
C LEU A 153 6.21 -10.88 -5.46
N VAL A 154 5.91 -11.11 -6.73
CA VAL A 154 5.60 -12.45 -7.26
C VAL A 154 6.52 -12.73 -8.43
N ASP A 155 7.28 -13.82 -8.32
CA ASP A 155 8.17 -14.40 -9.34
C ASP A 155 9.23 -13.45 -9.92
N GLY A 156 9.44 -12.28 -9.31
CA GLY A 156 10.30 -11.23 -9.87
C GLY A 156 9.72 -10.54 -11.12
N GLU A 157 8.44 -10.77 -11.41
CA GLU A 157 7.74 -10.24 -12.59
C GLU A 157 6.67 -9.21 -12.23
N GLN A 158 6.11 -9.31 -11.03
CA GLN A 158 5.06 -8.43 -10.54
C GLN A 158 5.37 -7.98 -9.12
N ALA A 159 4.96 -6.76 -8.79
CA ALA A 159 4.96 -6.26 -7.42
C ALA A 159 3.62 -5.60 -7.09
N PHE A 160 3.31 -5.51 -5.81
CA PHE A 160 2.32 -4.55 -5.30
C PHE A 160 2.98 -3.66 -4.27
N VAL A 161 2.70 -2.36 -4.32
CA VAL A 161 3.11 -1.37 -3.31
C VAL A 161 1.92 -0.49 -3.01
N GLY A 162 1.60 -0.28 -1.74
CA GLY A 162 0.48 0.56 -1.36
C GLY A 162 0.47 0.91 0.12
N SER A 163 -0.60 1.57 0.53
CA SER A 163 -0.80 1.95 1.93
C SER A 163 -1.42 0.82 2.78
N GLN A 164 -1.97 -0.22 2.14
CA GLN A 164 -2.64 -1.36 2.77
C GLN A 164 -1.68 -2.22 3.58
N ASN A 165 -1.83 -2.23 4.91
CA ASN A 165 -1.25 -3.29 5.73
C ASN A 165 -1.89 -4.64 5.38
N PHE A 166 -1.22 -5.73 5.76
CA PHE A 166 -1.80 -7.07 5.73
C PHE A 166 -2.82 -7.25 6.87
N ASP A 167 -3.88 -6.46 6.81
CA ASP A 167 -4.89 -6.25 7.86
C ASP A 167 -6.30 -6.27 7.25
N TRP A 168 -7.23 -7.01 7.85
CA TRP A 168 -8.62 -7.07 7.41
C TRP A 168 -9.25 -5.66 7.32
N ARG A 169 -8.92 -4.77 8.26
CA ARG A 169 -9.40 -3.38 8.25
C ARG A 169 -8.91 -2.61 7.03
N ALA A 170 -7.70 -2.89 6.55
CA ALA A 170 -7.13 -2.22 5.37
C ALA A 170 -7.78 -2.68 4.05
N LEU A 171 -8.46 -3.83 4.05
CA LEU A 171 -9.16 -4.36 2.88
C LEU A 171 -10.64 -4.00 2.84
N GLU A 172 -11.21 -3.50 3.95
CA GLU A 172 -12.65 -3.26 4.09
C GLU A 172 -13.05 -1.92 4.73
N HIS A 173 -12.27 -1.38 5.68
CA HIS A 173 -12.72 -0.28 6.55
C HIS A 173 -11.82 0.96 6.55
N ILE A 174 -10.70 0.93 5.82
CA ILE A 174 -9.73 2.03 5.73
C ILE A 174 -9.63 2.47 4.27
N HIS A 175 -9.51 3.78 4.07
CA HIS A 175 -9.33 4.35 2.74
C HIS A 175 -7.87 4.22 2.30
N GLU A 176 -7.61 3.30 1.38
CA GLU A 176 -6.26 2.87 0.99
C GLU A 176 -6.06 2.92 -0.52
N THR A 177 -4.83 3.20 -0.96
CA THR A 177 -4.44 3.19 -2.37
C THR A 177 -3.16 2.40 -2.55
N GLY A 178 -3.07 1.69 -3.67
CA GLY A 178 -1.88 0.93 -4.03
C GLY A 178 -1.75 0.77 -5.53
N LEU A 179 -0.64 0.17 -5.95
CA LEU A 179 -0.34 -0.12 -7.33
C LEU A 179 0.04 -1.59 -7.45
N ARG A 180 -0.56 -2.29 -8.42
CA ARG A 180 0.06 -3.49 -8.98
C ARG A 180 0.98 -3.07 -10.13
N ILE A 181 2.20 -3.58 -10.12
CA ILE A 181 3.31 -3.11 -10.93
C ILE A 181 3.88 -4.28 -11.71
N SER A 182 4.06 -4.09 -13.02
CA SER A 182 4.71 -5.04 -13.92
C SER A 182 5.85 -4.41 -14.73
N ASP A 183 6.23 -3.17 -14.42
CA ASP A 183 7.44 -2.56 -14.98
C ASP A 183 8.67 -3.29 -14.45
N ALA A 184 9.41 -3.97 -15.33
CA ALA A 184 10.49 -4.87 -14.95
C ALA A 184 11.63 -4.15 -14.20
N LYS A 185 11.90 -2.88 -14.53
CA LYS A 185 12.94 -2.10 -13.83
C LYS A 185 12.52 -1.83 -12.40
N VAL A 186 11.29 -1.34 -12.20
CA VAL A 186 10.77 -1.06 -10.86
C VAL A 186 10.61 -2.33 -10.04
N VAL A 187 10.10 -3.42 -10.62
CA VAL A 187 9.99 -4.72 -9.93
C VAL A 187 11.38 -5.22 -9.50
N GLY A 188 12.39 -5.13 -10.38
CA GLY A 188 13.77 -5.49 -10.04
C GLY A 188 14.36 -4.65 -8.91
N GLN A 189 14.04 -3.35 -8.85
CA GLN A 189 14.46 -2.48 -7.74
C GLN A 189 13.80 -2.85 -6.42
N ILE A 190 12.48 -3.13 -6.42
CA ILE A 190 11.76 -3.57 -5.22
C ILE A 190 12.30 -4.92 -4.76
N GLN A 191 12.60 -5.84 -5.68
CA GLN A 191 13.24 -7.12 -5.35
C GLN A 191 14.63 -6.91 -4.70
N ALA A 192 15.45 -6.02 -5.24
CA ALA A 192 16.77 -5.72 -4.65
C ALA A 192 16.65 -5.14 -3.23
N ILE A 193 15.63 -4.30 -2.98
CA ILE A 193 15.32 -3.79 -1.64
C ILE A 193 14.93 -4.94 -0.71
N PHE A 194 14.05 -5.86 -1.16
CA PHE A 194 13.67 -7.02 -0.36
C PHE A 194 14.88 -7.88 0.01
N GLU A 195 15.73 -8.23 -0.97
CA GLU A 195 16.92 -9.05 -0.71
C GLU A 195 17.86 -8.37 0.28
N GLN A 196 18.05 -7.05 0.18
CA GLN A 196 18.84 -6.28 1.14
C GLN A 196 18.26 -6.37 2.54
N ASP A 197 16.97 -6.09 2.71
CA ASP A 197 16.31 -6.12 4.02
C ASP A 197 16.28 -7.56 4.59
N TRP A 198 16.12 -8.57 3.74
CA TRP A 198 16.15 -10.00 4.10
C TRP A 198 17.53 -10.46 4.61
N GLN A 199 18.60 -10.00 3.96
CA GLN A 199 19.98 -10.27 4.39
C GLN A 199 20.35 -9.47 5.64
N ALA A 200 19.93 -8.21 5.71
CA ALA A 200 20.10 -7.37 6.90
C ALA A 200 19.47 -8.02 8.13
N GLN A 201 18.24 -8.54 7.99
CA GLN A 201 17.58 -9.29 9.06
C GLN A 201 18.43 -10.48 9.53
N ALA A 202 19.02 -11.26 8.60
CA ALA A 202 19.81 -12.43 8.95
C ALA A 202 21.09 -12.08 9.75
N LEU A 203 21.69 -10.93 9.45
CA LEU A 203 22.83 -10.39 10.21
C LEU A 203 22.41 -9.87 11.57
N LEU A 204 21.31 -9.11 11.64
CA LEU A 204 20.78 -8.56 12.89
C LEU A 204 20.34 -9.66 13.86
N ALA A 205 19.82 -10.79 13.36
CA ALA A 205 19.48 -11.96 14.16
C ALA A 205 20.71 -12.64 14.80
N GLN A 206 21.91 -12.35 14.31
CA GLN A 206 23.18 -12.82 14.85
C GLN A 206 23.94 -11.70 15.59
N ASP A 207 23.28 -10.57 15.87
CA ASP A 207 23.87 -9.34 16.43
C ASP A 207 25.11 -8.86 15.65
N LYS A 208 25.13 -9.09 14.33
CA LYS A 208 26.18 -8.62 13.43
C LYS A 208 25.81 -7.26 12.84
N PRO A 209 26.80 -6.37 12.61
CA PRO A 209 26.56 -5.11 11.94
C PRO A 209 26.11 -5.34 10.49
N VAL A 210 25.17 -4.53 10.02
CA VAL A 210 24.76 -4.48 8.62
C VAL A 210 25.51 -3.33 7.95
N PRO A 211 26.35 -3.60 6.94
CA PRO A 211 27.05 -2.53 6.23
C PRO A 211 26.04 -1.68 5.43
N ALA A 212 26.24 -0.37 5.46
CA ALA A 212 25.55 0.53 4.53
C ALA A 212 25.94 0.21 3.08
N LEU A 213 25.01 0.41 2.16
CA LEU A 213 25.28 0.24 0.74
C LEU A 213 26.07 1.44 0.20
N PRO A 214 26.92 1.26 -0.83
CA PRO A 214 27.57 2.36 -1.51
C PRO A 214 26.53 3.34 -2.07
N ASP A 215 26.66 4.62 -1.72
CA ASP A 215 25.77 5.66 -2.21
C ASP A 215 25.96 5.84 -3.72
N SER A 216 25.05 5.25 -4.49
CA SER A 216 25.08 5.21 -5.96
C SER A 216 23.78 5.77 -6.51
N PRO A 217 23.52 7.09 -6.34
CA PRO A 217 22.33 7.70 -6.90
C PRO A 217 22.40 7.65 -8.44
N PRO A 218 21.25 7.69 -9.13
CA PRO A 218 21.24 7.80 -10.58
C PRO A 218 22.07 9.00 -11.06
N THR A 219 22.88 8.80 -12.11
CA THR A 219 23.73 9.84 -12.70
C THR A 219 22.93 10.91 -13.45
N ALA A 220 21.68 10.63 -13.78
CA ALA A 220 20.74 11.54 -14.41
C ALA A 220 19.39 11.49 -13.68
N GLN A 221 18.58 12.54 -13.86
CA GLN A 221 17.19 12.52 -13.38
C GLN A 221 16.45 11.35 -14.04
N PRO A 222 15.62 10.60 -13.27
CA PRO A 222 14.79 9.56 -13.85
C PRO A 222 13.91 10.11 -14.95
N GLN A 223 13.74 9.30 -15.98
CA GLN A 223 12.72 9.51 -17.00
C GLN A 223 11.62 8.48 -16.82
N GLY A 224 10.38 8.86 -17.14
CA GLY A 224 9.22 7.99 -17.04
C GLY A 224 8.80 7.70 -15.60
N ASN A 225 8.32 6.49 -15.34
CA ASN A 225 7.88 6.05 -14.02
C ASN A 225 9.05 5.38 -13.27
N TYR A 226 9.20 5.66 -11.98
CA TYR A 226 10.32 5.17 -11.19
C TYR A 226 9.99 5.02 -9.70
N LEU A 227 10.86 4.29 -9.03
CA LEU A 227 10.83 4.08 -7.59
C LEU A 227 11.78 5.06 -6.88
N ALA A 228 11.27 5.69 -5.82
CA ALA A 228 12.08 6.21 -4.73
C ALA A 228 11.84 5.35 -3.47
N ALA A 229 12.86 5.25 -2.62
CA ALA A 229 12.79 4.52 -1.37
C ALA A 229 13.58 5.23 -0.27
N SER A 230 13.34 4.84 0.96
CA SER A 230 14.09 5.25 2.14
C SER A 230 14.45 4.02 2.97
N PRO A 231 15.46 4.09 3.85
CA PRO A 231 16.44 5.17 4.01
C PRO A 231 17.56 5.08 2.95
N ARG A 232 18.14 6.23 2.57
CA ARG A 232 19.22 6.33 1.57
C ARG A 232 20.35 5.30 1.77
N ALA A 233 20.81 5.12 3.01
CA ALA A 233 21.94 4.26 3.34
C ALA A 233 21.73 2.77 2.98
N TYR A 234 20.49 2.34 2.78
CA TYR A 234 20.14 0.97 2.44
C TYR A 234 19.31 0.87 1.16
N ASN A 235 19.42 1.88 0.28
CA ASN A 235 18.85 1.81 -1.07
C ASN A 235 19.84 1.13 -2.02
N PRO A 236 19.40 0.11 -2.79
CA PRO A 236 20.22 -0.45 -3.86
C PRO A 236 20.57 0.57 -4.93
N ALA A 237 21.62 0.27 -5.71
CA ALA A 237 22.07 1.13 -6.80
C ALA A 237 20.92 1.50 -7.77
N GLY A 238 20.83 2.79 -8.11
CA GLY A 238 19.80 3.30 -9.01
C GLY A 238 18.44 3.56 -8.37
N VAL A 239 18.24 3.24 -7.08
CA VAL A 239 17.03 3.64 -6.32
C VAL A 239 17.25 5.01 -5.71
N ILE A 240 16.34 5.94 -5.95
CA ILE A 240 16.46 7.31 -5.43
C ILE A 240 16.01 7.38 -3.99
N ASP A 241 16.63 8.27 -3.22
CA ASP A 241 16.22 8.59 -1.86
C ASP A 241 14.92 9.41 -1.81
N SER A 242 13.89 8.89 -1.15
CA SER A 242 12.58 9.53 -1.04
C SER A 242 12.64 10.90 -0.35
N GLN A 243 13.52 11.06 0.64
CA GLN A 243 13.70 12.33 1.36
C GLN A 243 14.27 13.44 0.48
N ALA A 244 15.16 13.11 -0.46
CA ALA A 244 15.66 14.07 -1.45
C ALA A 244 14.63 14.32 -2.58
N GLU A 245 13.88 13.29 -2.95
CA GLU A 245 13.01 13.32 -4.13
C GLU A 245 11.73 14.12 -3.93
N LEU A 246 11.08 13.99 -2.78
CA LEU A 246 9.82 14.71 -2.51
C LEU A 246 10.00 16.25 -2.61
N PRO A 247 11.00 16.88 -1.95
CA PRO A 247 11.27 18.31 -2.13
C PRO A 247 11.60 18.69 -3.58
N ARG A 248 12.31 17.83 -4.33
CA ARG A 248 12.66 18.08 -5.73
C ARG A 248 11.40 18.19 -6.61
N LEU A 249 10.45 17.27 -6.43
CA LEU A 249 9.17 17.30 -7.15
C LEU A 249 8.35 18.55 -6.78
N LEU A 250 8.27 18.87 -5.48
CA LEU A 250 7.56 20.07 -5.00
C LEU A 250 8.23 21.37 -5.49
N ALA A 251 9.55 21.39 -5.70
CA ALA A 251 10.24 22.51 -6.32
C ALA A 251 9.91 22.65 -7.82
N GLY A 252 9.61 21.54 -8.49
CA GLY A 252 9.17 21.50 -9.89
C GLY A 252 7.77 22.08 -10.11
N ALA A 253 6.86 21.95 -9.13
CA ALA A 253 5.47 22.36 -9.23
C ALA A 253 5.28 23.83 -9.64
N LYS A 254 4.31 24.07 -10.52
CA LYS A 254 4.01 25.37 -11.15
C LYS A 254 2.64 25.93 -10.82
N ARG A 255 1.62 25.08 -10.69
CA ARG A 255 0.21 25.51 -10.54
C ARG A 255 -0.45 24.93 -9.31
N ARG A 256 -0.44 23.60 -9.13
CA ARG A 256 -1.17 22.93 -8.06
C ARG A 256 -0.49 21.65 -7.61
N VAL A 257 -0.46 21.46 -6.29
CA VAL A 257 -0.11 20.21 -5.62
C VAL A 257 -1.29 19.79 -4.76
N ARG A 258 -1.76 18.56 -4.95
CA ARG A 258 -2.74 17.91 -4.07
C ARG A 258 -2.07 16.78 -3.33
N VAL A 259 -2.30 16.71 -2.03
CA VAL A 259 -1.68 15.73 -1.14
C VAL A 259 -2.75 15.12 -0.25
N GLN A 260 -2.79 13.80 -0.17
CA GLN A 260 -3.56 13.07 0.83
C GLN A 260 -2.62 12.14 1.57
N VAL A 261 -2.54 12.30 2.88
CA VAL A 261 -1.76 11.46 3.80
C VAL A 261 -2.56 11.21 5.07
N MET A 262 -2.20 10.20 5.87
CA MET A 262 -2.80 10.06 7.20
C MET A 262 -2.31 11.17 8.13
N ASP A 263 -0.98 11.29 8.25
CA ASP A 263 -0.32 12.22 9.17
C ASP A 263 0.64 13.16 8.41
N TYR A 264 0.56 14.45 8.76
CA TYR A 264 1.52 15.50 8.45
C TYR A 264 1.98 16.20 9.73
N ALA A 265 3.28 16.41 9.86
CA ALA A 265 3.89 17.30 10.84
C ALA A 265 5.37 17.49 10.51
N PRO A 266 5.95 18.71 10.64
CA PRO A 266 7.39 18.93 10.53
C PRO A 266 8.13 18.48 11.79
N LEU A 267 7.86 17.26 12.22
CA LEU A 267 8.41 16.65 13.43
C LEU A 267 8.86 15.24 13.10
N SER A 268 10.03 14.83 13.60
CA SER A 268 10.51 13.46 13.53
C SER A 268 10.23 12.71 14.84
N PHE A 269 10.48 11.41 14.86
CA PHE A 269 10.50 10.60 16.08
C PHE A 269 11.92 10.55 16.63
N GLY A 270 12.11 11.04 17.86
CA GLY A 270 13.39 11.04 18.53
C GLY A 270 13.44 10.09 19.73
N PRO A 271 14.62 9.99 20.38
CA PRO A 271 14.79 9.27 21.64
C PRO A 271 13.81 9.76 22.72
N GLU A 272 13.47 8.87 23.66
CA GLU A 272 12.62 9.21 24.82
C GLU A 272 11.28 9.86 24.46
N ARG A 273 10.71 9.47 23.31
CA ARG A 273 9.44 10.01 22.77
C ARG A 273 9.50 11.51 22.43
N SER A 274 10.69 12.09 22.29
CA SER A 274 10.85 13.45 21.78
C SER A 274 10.36 13.57 20.33
N ARG A 275 9.96 14.78 19.94
CA ARG A 275 9.51 15.12 18.58
C ARG A 275 10.34 16.28 18.03
N PRO A 276 11.62 16.06 17.65
CA PRO A 276 12.47 17.12 17.12
C PRO A 276 11.95 17.67 15.79
N PHE A 277 12.23 18.93 15.51
CA PHE A 277 11.80 19.60 14.29
C PHE A 277 12.45 18.96 13.05
N TYR A 278 11.63 18.69 12.04
CA TYR A 278 12.00 18.08 10.76
C TYR A 278 11.45 18.92 9.61
N ALA A 279 12.28 19.82 9.09
CA ALA A 279 11.82 20.91 8.22
C ALA A 279 11.59 20.49 6.75
N VAL A 280 12.07 19.31 6.33
CA VAL A 280 12.25 18.97 4.91
C VAL A 280 10.97 19.15 4.09
N ILE A 281 9.87 18.54 4.54
CA ILE A 281 8.59 18.55 3.83
C ILE A 281 7.88 19.91 3.97
N ASP A 282 7.87 20.47 5.18
CA ASP A 282 7.21 21.75 5.47
C ASP A 282 7.86 22.91 4.71
N ASN A 283 9.20 22.97 4.67
CA ASN A 283 9.93 23.94 3.85
C ASN A 283 9.59 23.80 2.37
N ALA A 284 9.49 22.57 1.85
CA ALA A 284 9.17 22.33 0.45
C ALA A 284 7.74 22.80 0.10
N LEU A 285 6.76 22.49 0.95
CA LEU A 285 5.37 22.93 0.77
C LEU A 285 5.24 24.46 0.86
N ARG A 286 5.84 25.07 1.89
CA ARG A 286 5.84 26.54 2.05
C ARG A 286 6.54 27.23 0.89
N SER A 287 7.66 26.67 0.42
CA SER A 287 8.38 27.21 -0.74
C SER A 287 7.54 27.11 -2.01
N ALA A 288 6.80 26.03 -2.22
CA ALA A 288 5.88 25.91 -3.35
C ALA A 288 4.74 26.94 -3.27
N ALA A 289 4.09 27.05 -2.11
CA ALA A 289 3.03 28.02 -1.86
C ALA A 289 3.50 29.48 -2.07
N ALA A 290 4.71 29.82 -1.61
CA ALA A 290 5.32 31.13 -1.78
C ALA A 290 5.61 31.48 -3.26
N ARG A 291 5.78 30.47 -4.12
CA ARG A 291 5.90 30.66 -5.58
C ARG A 291 4.54 30.80 -6.29
N GLY A 292 3.43 30.81 -5.54
CA GLY A 292 2.07 30.90 -6.09
C GLY A 292 1.41 29.56 -6.41
N VAL A 293 2.05 28.43 -6.08
CA VAL A 293 1.46 27.10 -6.29
C VAL A 293 0.33 26.87 -5.28
N GLN A 294 -0.83 26.42 -5.75
CA GLN A 294 -1.94 26.02 -4.88
C GLN A 294 -1.64 24.69 -4.19
N ILE A 295 -1.67 24.66 -2.87
CA ILE A 295 -1.46 23.45 -2.07
C ILE A 295 -2.80 23.05 -1.45
N GLU A 296 -3.29 21.87 -1.78
CA GLU A 296 -4.48 21.27 -1.15
C GLU A 296 -4.04 20.00 -0.40
N LEU A 297 -4.16 20.01 0.93
CA LEU A 297 -3.74 18.92 1.80
C LEU A 297 -4.94 18.29 2.52
N MET A 298 -5.09 16.97 2.42
CA MET A 298 -5.97 16.19 3.28
C MET A 298 -5.18 15.37 4.28
N VAL A 299 -5.61 15.43 5.53
CA VAL A 299 -5.09 14.61 6.63
C VAL A 299 -6.21 13.88 7.35
N ALA A 300 -5.90 12.77 8.01
CA ALA A 300 -6.87 12.09 8.85
C ALA A 300 -7.25 12.96 10.06
N ASN A 301 -8.46 12.79 10.59
CA ASN A 301 -8.81 13.34 11.90
C ASN A 301 -7.89 12.84 13.02
N TRP A 302 -7.16 11.75 12.84
CA TRP A 302 -6.14 11.29 13.79
C TRP A 302 -4.92 12.22 13.87
N ASN A 303 -4.69 13.04 12.84
CA ASN A 303 -3.61 14.02 12.81
C ASN A 303 -3.95 15.31 13.59
N THR A 304 -5.16 15.42 14.15
CA THR A 304 -5.55 16.54 15.03
C THR A 304 -5.05 16.40 16.46
N LYS A 305 -4.27 15.35 16.77
CA LYS A 305 -3.56 15.20 18.04
C LYS A 305 -2.55 16.33 18.26
N LYS A 306 -2.31 16.69 19.52
CA LYS A 306 -1.22 17.61 19.91
C LYS A 306 0.12 16.83 19.90
N PRO A 307 1.24 17.45 19.44
CA PRO A 307 1.38 18.82 18.96
C PRO A 307 1.08 19.01 17.46
N ASP A 308 0.81 17.94 16.70
CA ASP A 308 0.71 17.97 15.23
C ASP A 308 -0.34 18.99 14.71
N ILE A 309 -1.50 19.12 15.39
CA ILE A 309 -2.54 20.10 15.04
C ILE A 309 -2.04 21.55 14.99
N ALA A 310 -1.07 21.93 15.82
CA ALA A 310 -0.50 23.28 15.80
C ALA A 310 0.25 23.54 14.48
N TRP A 311 0.89 22.52 13.92
CA TRP A 311 1.61 22.60 12.66
C TRP A 311 0.67 22.63 11.45
N LEU A 312 -0.43 21.87 11.50
CA LEU A 312 -1.50 21.98 10.50
C LEU A 312 -2.05 23.40 10.45
N LYS A 313 -2.40 23.99 11.62
CA LYS A 313 -2.89 25.37 11.69
C LYS A 313 -1.85 26.38 11.20
N SER A 314 -0.58 26.20 11.55
CA SER A 314 0.53 27.04 11.07
C SER A 314 0.69 26.98 9.55
N LEU A 315 0.56 25.80 8.94
CA LEU A 315 0.66 25.64 7.50
C LEU A 315 -0.58 26.23 6.79
N ALA A 316 -1.78 26.09 7.35
CA ALA A 316 -3.00 26.66 6.80
C ALA A 316 -3.04 28.20 6.78
N LEU A 317 -2.18 28.88 7.55
CA LEU A 317 -2.03 30.33 7.51
C LEU A 317 -1.18 30.81 6.31
N VAL A 318 -0.51 29.91 5.60
CA VAL A 318 0.30 30.26 4.43
C VAL A 318 -0.63 30.52 3.23
N PRO A 319 -0.46 31.65 2.50
CA PRO A 319 -1.24 31.91 1.29
C PRO A 319 -1.16 30.75 0.30
N ASN A 320 -2.26 30.50 -0.42
CA ASN A 320 -2.41 29.40 -1.38
C ASN A 320 -2.43 27.98 -0.77
N VAL A 321 -2.48 27.85 0.56
CA VAL A 321 -2.65 26.55 1.22
C VAL A 321 -4.09 26.37 1.70
N GLN A 322 -4.67 25.21 1.39
CA GLN A 322 -5.94 24.74 1.95
C GLN A 322 -5.73 23.38 2.59
N ILE A 323 -6.26 23.20 3.80
CA ILE A 323 -6.19 21.93 4.52
C ILE A 323 -7.60 21.47 4.86
N LYS A 324 -7.89 20.20 4.58
CA LYS A 324 -9.09 19.52 5.07
C LYS A 324 -8.72 18.36 5.99
N VAL A 325 -9.53 18.19 7.03
CA VAL A 325 -9.48 17.07 7.96
C VAL A 325 -10.56 16.08 7.55
N VAL A 326 -10.17 14.82 7.37
CA VAL A 326 -11.09 13.77 6.94
C VAL A 326 -11.50 12.90 8.12
N THR A 327 -12.81 12.79 8.33
CA THR A 327 -13.43 11.91 9.33
C THR A 327 -14.33 10.91 8.62
N ILE A 328 -13.97 9.63 8.67
CA ILE A 328 -14.84 8.55 8.20
C ILE A 328 -15.77 8.16 9.36
N PRO A 329 -17.09 8.12 9.17
CA PRO A 329 -18.03 7.81 10.26
C PRO A 329 -17.84 6.37 10.75
N PRO A 330 -18.24 6.01 11.97
CA PRO A 330 -18.26 4.61 12.42
C PRO A 330 -19.03 3.69 11.47
N ALA A 331 -18.75 2.39 11.51
CA ALA A 331 -19.55 1.40 10.78
C ALA A 331 -20.88 1.15 11.52
N SER A 332 -21.87 0.63 10.81
CA SER A 332 -23.19 0.25 11.36
C SER A 332 -23.07 -0.83 12.44
N SER A 333 -22.05 -1.69 12.34
CA SER A 333 -21.68 -2.69 13.34
C SER A 333 -21.05 -2.12 14.60
N GLY A 334 -20.76 -0.81 14.63
CA GLY A 334 -20.21 -0.11 15.78
C GLY A 334 -18.76 0.36 15.59
N PHE A 335 -18.09 0.63 16.71
CA PHE A 335 -16.71 1.09 16.72
C PHE A 335 -15.75 -0.04 16.37
N ILE A 336 -14.87 0.21 15.40
CA ILE A 336 -13.80 -0.71 14.99
C ILE A 336 -12.45 -0.07 15.35
N PRO A 337 -11.70 -0.60 16.33
CA PRO A 337 -10.41 -0.05 16.71
C PRO A 337 -9.42 0.00 15.55
N PHE A 338 -8.77 1.16 15.42
CA PHE A 338 -7.77 1.49 14.41
C PHE A 338 -8.26 1.36 12.96
N ALA A 339 -9.55 1.59 12.72
CA ALA A 339 -10.16 1.63 11.39
C ALA A 339 -10.89 2.97 11.15
N ARG A 340 -11.63 3.07 10.04
CA ARG A 340 -12.45 4.25 9.69
C ARG A 340 -11.61 5.52 9.63
N VAL A 341 -10.54 5.45 8.84
CA VAL A 341 -9.56 6.52 8.68
C VAL A 341 -9.08 6.58 7.22
N ILE A 342 -8.56 7.74 6.81
CA ILE A 342 -7.77 7.81 5.59
C ILE A 342 -6.33 7.38 5.86
N HIS A 343 -5.85 6.46 5.04
CA HIS A 343 -4.49 5.95 5.17
C HIS A 343 -3.75 5.89 3.84
N SER A 344 -4.37 6.33 2.75
CA SER A 344 -3.69 6.59 1.46
C SER A 344 -2.58 7.61 1.60
N LYS A 345 -1.49 7.41 0.83
CA LYS A 345 -0.40 8.38 0.66
C LYS A 345 -0.24 8.64 -0.82
N LEU A 346 -0.91 9.69 -1.28
CA LEU A 346 -0.89 10.08 -2.68
C LEU A 346 -0.63 11.56 -2.82
N MET A 347 -0.03 11.92 -3.94
CA MET A 347 0.16 13.30 -4.35
C MET A 347 0.01 13.41 -5.87
N THR A 348 -0.61 14.49 -6.34
CA THR A 348 -0.61 14.87 -7.75
C THR A 348 0.00 16.27 -7.90
N ILE A 349 0.77 16.47 -8.97
CA ILE A 349 1.37 17.77 -9.30
C ILE A 349 1.00 18.13 -10.73
N ASP A 350 0.40 19.32 -10.88
CA ASP A 350 0.10 19.98 -12.15
C ASP A 350 -0.70 19.15 -13.19
N ASP A 351 -1.39 18.11 -12.73
CA ASP A 351 -2.10 17.11 -13.55
C ASP A 351 -1.16 16.25 -14.45
N GLU A 352 0.14 16.25 -14.15
CA GLU A 352 1.18 15.56 -14.94
C GLU A 352 1.88 14.45 -14.15
N ILE A 353 2.14 14.70 -12.87
CA ILE A 353 2.87 13.77 -11.99
C ILE A 353 1.89 13.16 -10.99
N ALA A 354 2.03 11.86 -10.79
CA ALA A 354 1.35 11.09 -9.77
C ALA A 354 2.38 10.46 -8.82
N TRP A 355 2.05 10.46 -7.53
CA TRP A 355 2.79 9.79 -6.47
C TRP A 355 1.84 8.85 -5.73
N VAL A 356 2.23 7.59 -5.56
CA VAL A 356 1.56 6.63 -4.66
C VAL A 356 2.62 6.01 -3.79
N GLY A 357 2.39 5.99 -2.48
CA GLY A 357 3.44 5.78 -1.51
C GLY A 357 3.05 5.02 -0.26
N THR A 358 4.05 4.79 0.60
CA THR A 358 3.85 4.20 1.94
C THR A 358 4.12 5.20 3.07
N SER A 359 4.81 6.31 2.81
CA SER A 359 5.26 7.26 3.85
C SER A 359 4.24 8.31 4.26
N ASN A 360 3.96 8.41 5.56
CA ASN A 360 3.36 9.63 6.11
C ASN A 360 4.34 10.81 5.98
N TRP A 361 3.81 12.03 6.01
CA TRP A 361 4.61 13.24 5.82
C TRP A 361 5.05 13.81 7.17
N THR A 362 5.78 12.96 7.90
CA THR A 362 6.48 13.30 9.14
C THR A 362 7.92 12.79 9.07
N GLY A 363 8.83 13.38 9.85
CA GLY A 363 10.19 12.85 9.97
C GLY A 363 10.18 11.42 10.50
N GLY A 364 11.19 10.63 10.16
CA GLY A 364 11.28 9.20 10.46
C GLY A 364 10.82 8.32 9.29
N TYR A 365 9.88 8.77 8.44
CA TYR A 365 9.35 7.95 7.34
C TYR A 365 10.24 7.98 6.10
N LEU A 366 10.67 9.17 5.66
CA LEU A 366 11.45 9.34 4.42
C LEU A 366 12.97 9.22 4.63
N ASP A 367 13.45 9.21 5.87
CA ASP A 367 14.88 9.31 6.24
C ASP A 367 15.42 8.07 6.95
N ASN A 368 14.62 7.45 7.84
CA ASN A 368 15.08 6.37 8.72
C ASN A 368 14.30 5.06 8.50
N SER A 369 13.05 5.11 8.07
CA SER A 369 12.21 3.91 7.89
C SER A 369 12.30 3.35 6.47
N ARG A 370 12.06 2.04 6.31
CA ARG A 370 11.80 1.48 4.99
C ARG A 370 10.46 1.96 4.49
N ASN A 371 10.46 2.74 3.41
CA ASN A 371 9.27 3.11 2.66
C ASN A 371 9.56 3.06 1.15
N LEU A 372 8.51 2.97 0.36
CA LEU A 372 8.54 2.89 -1.10
C LEU A 372 7.55 3.89 -1.68
N GLU A 373 8.01 4.61 -2.70
CA GLU A 373 7.29 5.73 -3.31
C GLU A 373 7.37 5.59 -4.83
N LEU A 374 6.22 5.46 -5.49
CA LEU A 374 6.14 5.36 -6.94
C LEU A 374 5.81 6.73 -7.51
N VAL A 375 6.76 7.28 -8.27
CA VAL A 375 6.58 8.52 -9.02
C VAL A 375 6.29 8.16 -10.47
N MET A 376 5.18 8.66 -10.98
CA MET A 376 4.72 8.38 -12.33
C MET A 376 4.52 9.68 -13.10
N HIS A 377 5.26 9.84 -14.19
CA HIS A 377 5.09 10.93 -15.15
C HIS A 377 4.01 10.52 -16.15
N SER A 378 2.75 10.64 -15.74
CA SER A 378 1.59 10.19 -16.51
C SER A 378 0.37 11.03 -16.19
N ALA A 379 -0.06 11.85 -17.15
CA ALA A 379 -1.27 12.65 -17.05
C ALA A 379 -2.52 11.79 -16.84
N ALA A 380 -2.56 10.57 -17.40
CA ALA A 380 -3.67 9.64 -17.20
C ALA A 380 -3.76 9.18 -15.73
N MET A 381 -2.63 8.76 -15.14
CA MET A 381 -2.60 8.34 -13.73
C MET A 381 -2.84 9.52 -12.80
N SER A 382 -2.20 10.66 -13.06
CA SER A 382 -2.41 11.90 -12.30
C SER A 382 -3.88 12.32 -12.31
N GLY A 383 -4.51 12.34 -13.49
CA GLY A 383 -5.94 12.65 -13.63
C GLY A 383 -6.86 11.65 -12.93
N ARG A 384 -6.53 10.36 -12.90
CA ARG A 384 -7.36 9.37 -12.18
C ARG A 384 -7.23 9.47 -10.66
N LEU A 385 -6.01 9.66 -10.15
CA LEU A 385 -5.78 9.96 -8.74
C LEU A 385 -6.45 11.27 -8.33
N ASP A 386 -6.42 12.28 -9.20
CA ASP A 386 -7.07 13.57 -8.95
C ASP A 386 -8.59 13.42 -8.80
N LYS A 387 -9.24 12.61 -9.65
CA LYS A 387 -10.67 12.28 -9.48
C LYS A 387 -10.95 11.59 -8.14
N LEU A 388 -10.08 10.65 -7.73
CA LEU A 388 -10.23 9.96 -6.45
C LEU A 388 -10.09 10.95 -5.27
N TYR A 389 -9.07 11.80 -5.32
CA TYR A 389 -8.82 12.86 -4.37
C TYR A 389 -10.01 13.83 -4.27
N GLN A 390 -10.51 14.31 -5.42
CA GLN A 390 -11.61 15.26 -5.48
C GLN A 390 -12.93 14.70 -4.97
N GLN A 391 -13.22 13.42 -5.22
CA GLN A 391 -14.39 12.76 -4.65
C GLN A 391 -14.36 12.85 -3.12
N LEU A 392 -13.22 12.51 -2.50
CA LEU A 392 -13.09 12.59 -1.04
C LEU A 392 -13.08 14.06 -0.57
N TRP A 393 -12.32 14.94 -1.23
CA TRP A 393 -12.22 16.36 -0.90
C TRP A 393 -13.57 17.07 -0.89
N ASN A 394 -14.46 16.72 -1.81
CA ASN A 394 -15.79 17.31 -1.95
C ASN A 394 -16.88 16.53 -1.19
N SER A 395 -16.52 15.41 -0.54
CA SER A 395 -17.47 14.61 0.23
C SER A 395 -17.82 15.27 1.58
N VAL A 396 -18.87 14.75 2.20
CA VAL A 396 -19.25 15.09 3.58
C VAL A 396 -18.20 14.67 4.62
N TYR A 397 -17.22 13.85 4.25
CA TYR A 397 -16.18 13.35 5.17
C TYR A 397 -15.02 14.33 5.34
N ALA A 398 -14.86 15.30 4.44
CA ALA A 398 -13.71 16.20 4.39
C ALA A 398 -14.11 17.64 4.75
N GLU A 399 -13.77 18.06 5.97
CA GLU A 399 -14.09 19.40 6.49
C GLU A 399 -12.87 20.31 6.45
N PRO A 400 -13.03 21.62 6.10
CA PRO A 400 -11.95 22.59 6.25
C PRO A 400 -11.36 22.60 7.67
N LEU A 401 -10.04 22.67 7.76
CA LEU A 401 -9.36 22.83 9.05
C LEU A 401 -9.81 24.15 9.72
N ARG A 402 -10.32 24.05 10.95
CA ARG A 402 -10.78 25.20 11.73
C ARG A 402 -9.65 25.73 12.61
N LEU A 403 -9.22 26.96 12.35
CA LEU A 403 -8.10 27.59 13.08
C LEU A 403 -8.44 27.91 14.53
N ASP A 404 -9.70 28.27 14.79
CA ASP A 404 -10.25 28.67 16.09
C ASP A 404 -10.75 27.52 16.96
N TYR A 405 -10.78 26.29 16.43
CA TYR A 405 -11.31 25.12 17.13
C TYR A 405 -10.23 24.38 17.93
N ASP A 406 -10.50 24.06 19.20
CA ASP A 406 -9.67 23.12 19.96
C ASP A 406 -10.12 21.69 19.66
N TYR A 407 -9.34 20.99 18.85
CA TYR A 407 -9.64 19.61 18.46
C TYR A 407 -9.42 18.67 19.64
N PRO A 408 -10.38 17.79 19.96
CA PRO A 408 -10.18 16.78 20.99
C PRO A 408 -9.07 15.79 20.56
N PRO A 409 -8.34 15.20 21.53
CA PRO A 409 -7.41 14.12 21.23
C PRO A 409 -8.14 12.96 20.53
N PRO A 410 -7.68 12.51 19.36
CA PRO A 410 -8.29 11.37 18.68
C PRO A 410 -8.06 10.09 19.49
N LYS A 411 -9.08 9.21 19.47
CA LYS A 411 -9.07 7.91 20.19
C LYS A 411 -9.14 6.75 19.18
N PRO A 412 -8.08 6.50 18.39
CA PRO A 412 -8.12 5.50 17.33
C PRO A 412 -8.34 4.07 17.86
N GLY A 413 -7.93 3.78 19.10
CA GLY A 413 -8.14 2.48 19.75
C GLY A 413 -9.45 2.35 20.54
N GLY A 414 -10.24 3.42 20.66
CA GLY A 414 -11.46 3.46 21.48
C GLY A 414 -11.27 4.20 22.80
N GLU A 415 -12.33 4.28 23.61
CA GLU A 415 -12.24 4.75 24.99
C GLU A 415 -11.66 3.63 25.85
N SER A 416 -10.53 3.90 26.51
CA SER A 416 -9.93 3.02 27.52
C SER A 416 -10.63 3.15 28.86
#